data_AF-A0A973Y0S9-F1
#
_entry.id   AF-A0A973Y0S9-F1
#
_cell.length_a   1.000
_cell.length_b   1.000
_cell.length_c   1.000
_cell.angle_alpha   90.00
_cell.angle_beta   90.00
_cell.angle_gamma   90.00
#
_symmetry.space_group_name_H-M   'P 1'
#
loop_
_entity.id
_entity.type
_entity.pdbx_description
1 polymer ?
#
loop_
_entity_poly.entity_id
_entity_poly.type
_entity_poly.pdbx_seq_one_letter_code
_entity_poly.pdbx_strand_id
1 'polypeptide(L)'
;MGQRYYVDPQRIEALAGQLEEIGTLARSMTEEFLDELAPTVRWPGTEGEFAEKAKPQEQKERQTTKDTMMSIRDALVGITDATVSQVRLMKNTRDANIEDIEQNNREIDTHGLDGGPGGHGRR
;
A
#
# COMPACT_ATOMS: atom_id res chain seq x y z
N MET A 1 29.56 -15.89 -5.11
CA MET A 1 28.32 -16.10 -5.88
C MET A 1 27.30 -15.13 -5.33
N GLY A 2 26.90 -14.13 -6.13
CA GLY A 2 26.04 -13.04 -5.66
C GLY A 2 24.69 -13.58 -5.21
N GLN A 3 24.21 -13.11 -4.06
CA GLN A 3 22.81 -13.28 -3.66
C GLN A 3 21.95 -12.64 -4.76
N ARG A 4 21.52 -13.45 -5.73
CA ARG A 4 20.51 -13.03 -6.69
C ARG A 4 19.29 -12.65 -5.87
N TYR A 5 18.93 -11.38 -5.95
CA TYR A 5 17.79 -10.79 -5.26
C TYR A 5 16.52 -11.45 -5.78
N TYR A 6 16.18 -12.63 -5.25
CA TYR A 6 14.95 -13.34 -5.56
C TYR A 6 13.84 -12.75 -4.68
N VAL A 7 13.24 -11.70 -5.19
CA VAL A 7 11.93 -11.27 -4.72
C VAL A 7 10.90 -12.26 -5.28
N ASP A 8 10.31 -13.07 -4.40
CA ASP A 8 9.23 -14.01 -4.73
C ASP A 8 7.92 -13.23 -5.02
N PRO A 9 7.42 -13.24 -6.27
CA PRO A 9 6.22 -12.50 -6.66
C PRO A 9 4.97 -12.95 -5.90
N GLN A 10 4.87 -14.24 -5.58
CA GLN A 10 3.70 -14.80 -4.89
C GLN A 10 3.65 -14.28 -3.46
N ARG A 11 4.81 -14.17 -2.82
CA ARG A 11 4.94 -13.59 -1.49
C ARG A 11 4.61 -12.10 -1.49
N ILE A 12 5.00 -11.38 -2.54
CA ILE A 12 4.67 -9.97 -2.73
C ILE A 12 3.16 -9.76 -2.91
N GLU A 13 2.50 -10.57 -3.75
CA GLU A 13 1.06 -10.49 -3.97
C GLU A 13 0.26 -10.86 -2.72
N ALA A 14 0.70 -11.88 -1.98
CA ALA A 14 0.11 -12.23 -0.70
C ALA A 14 0.22 -11.09 0.33
N LEU A 15 1.37 -10.44 0.42
CA LEU A 15 1.58 -9.27 1.28
C LEU A 15 0.71 -8.09 0.85
N ALA A 16 0.58 -7.82 -0.45
CA ALA A 16 -0.31 -6.78 -0.95
C ALA A 16 -1.78 -7.06 -0.59
N GLY A 17 -2.23 -8.31 -0.75
CA GLY A 17 -3.57 -8.72 -0.35
C GLY A 17 -3.82 -8.51 1.15
N GLN A 18 -2.88 -8.89 2.00
CA GLN A 18 -2.97 -8.64 3.45
C GLN A 18 -3.05 -7.15 3.79
N LEU A 19 -2.30 -6.30 3.07
CA LEU A 19 -2.35 -4.85 3.28
C LEU A 19 -3.70 -4.26 2.85
N GLU A 20 -4.27 -4.72 1.74
CA GLU A 20 -5.61 -4.35 1.28
C GLU A 20 -6.71 -4.78 2.29
N GLU A 21 -6.56 -5.95 2.90
CA GLU A 21 -7.42 -6.42 3.99
C GLU A 21 -7.32 -5.51 5.23
N ILE A 22 -6.10 -5.11 5.63
CA ILE A 22 -5.89 -4.15 6.74
C ILE A 22 -6.58 -2.81 6.44
N GLY A 23 -6.47 -2.31 5.21
CA GLY A 23 -7.15 -1.09 4.77
C GLY A 23 -8.66 -1.19 4.89
N THR A 24 -9.23 -2.32 4.47
CA THR A 24 -10.67 -2.61 4.60
C THR A 24 -11.11 -2.70 6.06
N LEU A 25 -10.35 -3.42 6.89
CA LEU A 25 -10.62 -3.57 8.31
C LEU A 25 -10.61 -2.21 9.03
N ALA A 26 -9.61 -1.36 8.75
CA ALA A 26 -9.52 -0.03 9.35
C ALA A 26 -10.73 0.86 9.00
N ARG A 27 -11.28 0.74 7.78
CA ARG A 27 -12.52 1.42 7.39
C ARG A 27 -13.72 0.89 8.18
N SER A 28 -13.90 -0.43 8.23
CA SER A 28 -14.99 -1.08 9.01
C SER A 28 -14.97 -0.67 10.48
N MET A 29 -13.80 -0.75 11.12
CA MET A 29 -13.63 -0.36 12.52
C MET A 29 -13.99 1.11 12.77
N THR A 30 -13.70 1.99 11.80
CA THR A 30 -14.04 3.42 11.92
C THR A 30 -15.54 3.64 11.79
N GLU A 31 -16.20 2.93 10.89
CA GLU A 31 -17.66 2.99 10.72
C GLU A 31 -18.37 2.47 11.98
N GLU A 32 -17.98 1.30 12.47
CA GLU A 32 -18.49 0.72 13.72
C GLU A 32 -18.29 1.68 14.91
N PHE A 33 -17.10 2.26 15.03
CA PHE A 33 -16.82 3.25 16.07
C PHE A 33 -17.76 4.45 16.00
N LEU A 34 -18.01 5.00 14.80
CA LEU A 34 -18.90 6.15 14.63
C LEU A 34 -20.36 5.80 14.95
N ASP A 35 -20.79 4.59 14.60
CA ASP A 35 -22.14 4.07 14.88
C ASP A 35 -22.35 3.87 16.38
N GLU A 36 -21.37 3.31 17.10
CA GLU A 36 -21.41 3.17 18.56
C GLU A 36 -21.42 4.52 19.28
N LEU A 37 -20.80 5.54 18.69
CA LEU A 37 -20.75 6.88 19.26
C LEU A 37 -22.06 7.65 19.06
N ALA A 38 -22.80 7.40 17.99
CA ALA A 38 -24.07 8.07 17.67
C ALA A 38 -25.11 8.07 18.82
N PRO A 39 -25.42 6.94 19.50
CA PRO A 39 -26.41 6.91 20.57
C PRO A 39 -25.98 7.71 21.82
N THR A 40 -24.69 7.97 22.00
CA THR A 40 -24.16 8.67 23.19
C THR A 40 -24.41 10.19 23.18
N VAL A 41 -24.91 10.76 22.08
CA VAL A 41 -25.11 12.21 21.90
C VAL A 41 -26.02 12.87 22.93
N ARG A 42 -26.87 12.08 23.60
CA ARG A 42 -27.80 12.56 24.62
C ARG A 42 -27.31 12.31 26.05
N TRP A 43 -26.10 11.77 26.25
CA TRP A 43 -25.56 11.49 27.58
C TRP A 43 -25.61 12.71 28.51
N PRO A 44 -25.23 13.93 28.08
CA PRO A 44 -25.29 15.12 28.95
C PRO A 44 -26.72 15.51 29.41
N GLY A 45 -27.76 14.85 28.88
CA GLY A 45 -29.14 15.23 29.07
C GLY A 45 -29.60 16.27 28.05
N THR A 46 -30.91 16.43 27.90
CA THR A 46 -31.51 17.41 26.98
C THR A 46 -31.77 18.75 27.66
N GLU A 47 -32.02 18.76 28.97
CA GLU A 47 -32.49 19.92 29.74
C GLU A 47 -31.77 20.02 31.10
N GLY A 48 -31.79 21.23 31.68
CA GLY A 48 -31.19 21.52 32.99
C GLY A 48 -29.80 22.15 32.92
N GLU A 49 -29.41 22.79 34.03
CA GLU A 49 -28.15 23.56 34.16
C GLU A 49 -26.91 22.69 33.89
N PHE A 50 -26.95 21.41 34.27
CA PHE A 50 -25.90 20.45 33.98
C PHE A 50 -25.76 20.20 32.48
N ALA A 51 -26.87 19.98 31.77
CA ALA A 51 -26.87 19.74 30.33
C ALA A 51 -26.38 20.96 29.55
N GLU A 52 -26.78 22.18 29.96
CA GLU A 52 -26.30 23.43 29.35
C GLU A 52 -24.79 23.61 29.51
N LYS A 53 -24.22 23.25 30.66
CA LYS A 53 -22.78 23.37 30.92
C LYS A 53 -21.97 22.23 30.29
N ALA A 54 -22.50 21.01 30.26
CA ALA A 54 -21.77 19.82 29.81
C ALA A 54 -21.78 19.64 28.29
N LYS A 55 -22.86 20.00 27.59
CA LYS A 55 -22.99 19.82 26.13
C LYS A 55 -21.83 20.42 25.32
N PRO A 56 -21.36 21.66 25.57
CA PRO A 56 -20.28 22.24 24.75
C PRO A 56 -18.96 21.48 24.87
N GLN A 57 -18.60 21.08 26.09
CA GLN A 57 -17.38 20.31 26.34
C GLN A 57 -17.47 18.92 25.72
N GLU A 58 -18.61 18.27 25.90
CA GLU A 58 -18.86 16.93 25.38
C GLU A 58 -18.85 16.89 23.83
N GLN A 59 -19.44 17.91 23.18
CA GLN A 59 -19.40 18.03 21.72
C GLN A 59 -17.96 18.24 21.21
N LYS A 60 -17.17 19.04 21.91
CA LYS A 60 -15.76 19.28 21.56
C LYS A 60 -14.93 18.01 21.71
N GLU A 61 -15.09 17.29 22.81
CA GLU A 61 -14.40 16.02 23.04
C GLU A 61 -14.81 14.99 22.00
N ARG A 62 -16.12 14.84 21.75
CA ARG A 62 -16.63 13.96 20.69
C ARG A 62 -16.01 14.29 19.34
N GLN A 63 -16.01 15.56 18.93
CA GLN A 63 -15.45 15.95 17.64
C GLN A 63 -13.96 15.63 17.56
N THR A 64 -13.20 15.95 18.62
CA THR A 64 -11.77 15.63 18.71
C THR A 64 -11.51 14.13 18.59
N THR A 65 -12.32 13.31 19.25
CA THR A 65 -12.23 11.84 19.16
C THR A 65 -12.52 11.34 17.76
N LYS A 66 -13.57 11.85 17.10
CA LYS A 66 -13.90 11.51 15.70
C LYS A 66 -12.76 11.87 14.76
N ASP A 67 -12.22 13.08 14.88
CA ASP A 67 -11.13 13.57 14.04
C ASP A 67 -9.86 12.74 14.23
N THR A 68 -9.58 12.33 15.48
CA THR A 68 -8.45 11.45 15.80
C THR A 68 -8.60 10.08 15.14
N MET A 69 -9.77 9.45 15.26
CA MET A 69 -10.02 8.14 14.64
C MET A 69 -9.97 8.19 13.11
N MET A 70 -10.53 9.24 12.50
CA MET A 70 -10.42 9.44 11.05
C MET A 70 -8.95 9.62 10.62
N SER A 71 -8.16 10.38 11.39
CA SER A 71 -6.73 10.57 11.12
C SER A 71 -5.94 9.26 11.20
N ILE A 72 -6.25 8.41 12.18
CA ILE A 72 -5.63 7.08 12.32
C ILE A 72 -5.99 6.19 11.12
N ARG A 73 -7.27 6.15 10.74
CA ARG A 73 -7.73 5.43 9.55
C ARG A 73 -6.99 5.90 8.30
N ASP A 74 -6.92 7.21 8.09
CA ASP A 74 -6.31 7.78 6.88
C ASP A 74 -4.80 7.50 6.84
N ALA A 75 -4.11 7.54 7.98
CA ALA A 75 -2.71 7.14 8.08
C ALA A 75 -2.50 5.65 7.75
N LEU A 76 -3.34 4.76 8.29
CA LEU A 76 -3.27 3.33 8.00
C LEU A 76 -3.52 3.02 6.52
N VAL A 77 -4.58 3.58 5.94
CA VAL A 77 -4.89 3.43 4.52
C VAL A 77 -3.76 3.99 3.65
N GLY A 78 -3.23 5.16 3.99
CA GLY A 78 -2.12 5.77 3.24
C GLY A 78 -0.84 4.93 3.25
N ILE A 79 -0.49 4.33 4.40
CA ILE A 79 0.67 3.42 4.50
C ILE A 79 0.44 2.16 3.68
N THR A 80 -0.76 1.58 3.76
CA THR A 80 -1.17 0.41 2.97
C THR A 80 -1.03 0.70 1.48
N ASP A 81 -1.65 1.77 0.99
CA ASP A 81 -1.66 2.15 -0.43
C ASP A 81 -0.24 2.42 -0.95
N ALA A 82 0.57 3.14 -0.18
CA ALA A 82 1.96 3.40 -0.51
C ALA A 82 2.77 2.10 -0.62
N THR A 83 2.55 1.15 0.28
CA THR A 83 3.27 -0.13 0.30
C THR A 83 2.86 -1.01 -0.87
N VAL A 84 1.57 -1.11 -1.17
CA VAL A 84 1.04 -1.84 -2.33
C VAL A 84 1.58 -1.25 -3.64
N SER A 85 1.64 0.08 -3.74
CA SER A 85 2.22 0.77 -4.90
C SER A 85 3.70 0.42 -5.10
N GLN A 86 4.51 0.43 -4.03
CA GLN A 86 5.92 0.03 -4.08
C GLN A 86 6.09 -1.42 -4.54
N VAL A 87 5.27 -2.32 -4.00
CA VAL A 87 5.21 -3.73 -4.39
C VAL A 87 4.94 -3.89 -5.88
N ARG A 88 3.94 -3.17 -6.41
CA ARG A 88 3.59 -3.23 -7.84
C ARG A 88 4.70 -2.65 -8.72
N LEU A 89 5.36 -1.57 -8.29
CA LEU A 89 6.52 -1.02 -8.97
C LEU A 89 7.66 -2.05 -9.05
N MET A 90 7.98 -2.73 -7.94
CA MET A 90 9.01 -3.77 -7.93
C MET A 90 8.70 -4.91 -8.91
N LYS A 91 7.44 -5.34 -8.99
CA LYS A 91 6.99 -6.35 -9.95
C LYS A 91 7.19 -5.87 -11.39
N ASN A 92 6.70 -4.68 -11.73
CA ASN A 92 6.84 -4.13 -13.08
C ASN A 92 8.31 -3.95 -13.50
N THR A 93 9.17 -3.45 -12.60
CA THR A 93 10.61 -3.31 -12.88
C THR A 93 11.28 -4.65 -13.09
N ARG A 94 10.90 -5.68 -12.32
CA ARG A 94 11.41 -7.03 -12.53
C ARG A 94 10.99 -7.55 -13.91
N ASP A 95 9.72 -7.45 -14.25
CA ASP A 95 9.18 -8.01 -15.50
C ASP A 95 9.82 -7.34 -16.72
N ALA A 96 9.96 -6.01 -16.72
CA ALA A 96 10.67 -5.27 -17.77
C ALA A 96 12.13 -5.71 -17.92
N ASN A 97 12.86 -5.88 -16.81
CA ASN A 97 14.25 -6.35 -16.86
C ASN A 97 14.37 -7.80 -17.38
N ILE A 98 13.39 -8.67 -17.09
CA ILE A 98 13.37 -10.04 -17.62
C ILE A 98 13.11 -10.00 -19.13
N GLU A 99 12.16 -9.20 -19.59
CA GLU A 99 11.88 -8.99 -21.01
C GLU A 99 13.11 -8.48 -21.76
N ASP A 100 13.82 -7.49 -21.21
CA ASP A 100 15.06 -6.95 -21.78
C ASP A 100 16.16 -8.02 -21.88
N ILE A 101 16.31 -8.86 -20.84
CA ILE A 101 17.27 -9.97 -20.85
C ILE A 101 16.89 -10.99 -21.92
N GLU A 102 15.62 -11.35 -22.02
CA GLU A 102 15.13 -12.28 -23.03
C GLU A 102 15.32 -11.73 -24.45
N GLN A 103 15.05 -10.44 -24.67
CA GLN A 103 15.27 -9.79 -25.95
C GLN A 103 16.76 -9.80 -26.33
N ASN A 104 17.64 -9.43 -25.40
CA ASN A 104 19.08 -9.47 -25.62
C ASN A 104 19.58 -10.88 -25.91
N ASN A 105 19.08 -11.90 -25.20
CA ASN A 105 19.42 -13.29 -25.48
C ASN A 105 18.95 -13.72 -26.87
N ARG A 106 17.74 -13.33 -27.28
CA ARG A 106 17.25 -13.58 -28.65
C ARG A 106 18.15 -12.89 -29.69
N GLU A 107 18.57 -11.65 -29.48
CA GLU A 107 19.51 -10.97 -30.39
C GLU A 107 20.86 -11.68 -30.46
N ILE A 108 21.41 -12.12 -29.32
CA ILE A 108 22.63 -12.93 -29.27
C ILE A 108 22.46 -14.28 -29.99
N ASP A 109 21.32 -14.96 -29.83
CA ASP A 109 21.04 -16.21 -30.51
C ASP A 109 20.82 -16.01 -32.03
N THR A 110 20.28 -14.86 -32.44
CA THR A 110 19.96 -14.54 -33.84
C THR A 110 21.15 -13.97 -34.60
N HIS A 111 22.07 -13.26 -33.93
CA HIS A 111 23.24 -12.62 -34.54
C HIS A 111 24.58 -13.23 -34.10
N GLY A 112 24.58 -14.16 -33.15
CA GLY A 112 25.78 -14.80 -32.62
C GLY A 112 26.65 -13.84 -31.80
N LEU A 113 27.39 -14.37 -30.84
CA LEU A 113 28.60 -13.70 -30.34
C LEU A 113 29.64 -13.74 -31.46
N ASP A 114 29.54 -12.85 -32.44
CA ASP A 114 30.45 -12.84 -33.59
C ASP A 114 31.84 -12.31 -33.17
N GLY A 115 32.61 -13.24 -32.61
CA GLY A 115 34.05 -13.19 -32.49
C GLY A 115 34.72 -14.00 -33.59
N GLY A 116 34.50 -13.63 -34.86
CA GLY A 116 35.46 -13.71 -35.98
C GLY A 116 35.93 -15.08 -36.50
N PRO A 117 36.37 -15.13 -37.78
CA PRO A 117 37.66 -15.78 -38.06
C PRO A 117 38.49 -15.10 -39.16
N GLY A 118 39.81 -15.30 -39.11
CA GLY A 118 40.79 -14.67 -39.98
C GLY A 118 40.75 -15.03 -41.46
N GLY A 119 41.63 -14.36 -42.22
CA GLY A 119 41.98 -14.71 -43.58
C GLY A 119 41.98 -13.53 -44.54
N HIS A 120 43.03 -12.71 -44.52
CA HIS A 120 43.45 -11.94 -45.70
C HIS A 120 44.98 -11.96 -45.81
N GLY A 121 45.48 -13.09 -46.28
CA GLY A 121 46.71 -13.14 -47.06
C GLY A 121 46.36 -13.07 -48.55
N ARG A 122 47.19 -12.34 -49.29
CA ARG A 122 47.29 -12.19 -50.76
C ARG A 122 46.39 -11.14 -51.43
N ARG A 123 46.94 -9.94 -51.61
CA ARG A 123 47.68 -9.58 -52.84
C ARG A 123 48.53 -8.34 -52.63
#